data_AF-A0A450ZMG2-F1
#
_entry.id   AF-A0A450ZMG2-F1
#
_cell.length_a   1.000
_cell.length_b   1.000
_cell.length_c   1.000
_cell.angle_alpha   90.00
_cell.angle_beta   90.00
_cell.angle_gamma   90.00
#
_symmetry.space_group_name_H-M   'P 1'
#
loop_
_entity.id
_entity.type
_entity.pdbx_description
1 polymer ?
#
loop_
_entity_poly.entity_id
_entity_poly.type
_entity_poly.pdbx_seq_one_letter_code
_entity_poly.pdbx_strand_id
1 'polypeptide(L)' 'MNMTLSMPDTVAHRFQAAVPVRQQSGFVARLIENELTRRDGSLAAACLAANRDEAPQREIDEWQSFDDGTGE' A
#
# COMPACT_ATOMS: atom_id res chain seq x y z
N MET A 1 -7.92 -12.89 -14.58
CA MET A 1 -8.39 -11.53 -14.88
C MET A 1 -7.58 -10.98 -16.05
N ASN A 2 -8.20 -10.27 -16.99
CA ASN A 2 -7.52 -9.64 -18.12
C ASN A 2 -7.71 -8.12 -18.03
N MET A 3 -6.65 -7.36 -18.29
CA MET A 3 -6.64 -5.89 -18.19
C MET A 3 -5.71 -5.32 -19.26
N THR A 4 -6.14 -4.24 -19.90
CA THR A 4 -5.33 -3.51 -20.89
C THR A 4 -4.79 -2.24 -20.25
N LEU A 5 -3.51 -1.97 -20.48
CA LEU A 5 -2.82 -0.82 -19.91
C LEU A 5 -2.29 0.06 -21.04
N SER A 6 -2.51 1.36 -20.93
CA SER A 6 -1.89 2.35 -21.81
C SER A 6 -0.62 2.88 -21.15
N MET A 7 0.44 3.02 -21.93
CA MET A 7 1.70 3.61 -21.48
C MET A 7 2.38 4.37 -22.63
N PRO A 8 3.25 5.34 -22.33
CA PRO A 8 3.99 6.07 -23.37
C PRO A 8 4.81 5.13 -24.26
N ASP A 9 4.88 5.43 -25.56
CA ASP A 9 5.59 4.62 -26.55
C ASP A 9 7.04 4.36 -26.18
N THR A 10 7.71 5.37 -25.61
CA THR A 10 9.11 5.25 -25.14
C THR A 10 9.27 4.16 -24.08
N VAL A 11 8.28 3.97 -23.22
CA VAL A 11 8.25 2.92 -22.20
C VAL A 11 7.88 1.58 -22.84
N ALA A 12 6.86 1.57 -23.71
CA ALA A 12 6.40 0.38 -24.40
C ALA A 12 7.52 -0.28 -25.23
N HIS A 13 8.29 0.51 -25.98
CA HIS A 13 9.42 0.01 -26.77
C HIS A 13 10.51 -0.63 -25.90
N ARG A 14 10.88 0.02 -24.80
CA ARG A 14 11.87 -0.53 -23.86
C ARG A 14 11.38 -1.81 -23.21
N PHE A 15 10.10 -1.85 -22.85
CA PHE A 15 9.47 -3.03 -22.27
C PHE A 15 9.44 -4.21 -23.26
N GLN A 16 9.00 -3.98 -24.50
CA GLN A 16 8.97 -5.02 -25.53
C GLN A 16 10.36 -5.54 -25.89
N ALA A 17 11.37 -4.67 -25.91
CA ALA A 17 12.75 -5.05 -26.18
C ALA A 17 13.37 -5.87 -25.04
N ALA A 18 13.02 -5.56 -23.78
CA ALA A 18 13.61 -6.19 -22.60
C ALA A 18 12.86 -7.45 -22.12
N VAL A 19 11.56 -7.58 -22.41
CA VAL A 19 10.71 -8.61 -21.82
C VAL A 19 10.09 -9.52 -22.89
N PRO A 20 10.37 -10.83 -22.87
CA PRO A 20 9.81 -11.79 -23.81
C PRO A 20 8.28 -11.81 -23.77
N VAL A 21 7.63 -11.92 -24.94
CA VAL A 21 6.16 -11.82 -25.13
C VAL A 21 5.36 -12.66 -24.11
N ARG A 22 5.78 -13.89 -23.82
CA ARG A 22 5.05 -14.79 -22.91
C ARG A 22 5.26 -14.50 -21.41
N GLN A 23 6.13 -13.56 -21.07
CA GLN A 23 6.45 -13.17 -19.70
C GLN A 23 6.02 -11.73 -19.40
N GLN A 24 5.52 -10.99 -20.39
CA GLN A 24 5.15 -9.58 -20.26
C GLN A 24 4.11 -9.34 -19.17
N SER A 25 3.00 -10.08 -19.18
CA SER A 25 1.97 -9.94 -18.15
C SER A 25 2.48 -10.26 -16.75
N GLY A 26 3.32 -11.30 -16.62
CA GLY A 26 3.92 -11.67 -15.33
C GLY A 26 4.92 -10.62 -14.82
N PHE A 27 5.67 -10.00 -15.72
CA PHE A 27 6.59 -8.91 -15.38
C PHE A 27 5.82 -7.68 -14.87
N VAL A 28 4.76 -7.28 -15.57
CA VAL A 28 3.91 -6.16 -15.17
C VAL A 28 3.24 -6.44 -13.82
N ALA A 29 2.71 -7.65 -13.62
CA ALA A 29 2.11 -8.04 -12.35
C ALA A 29 3.10 -7.89 -11.17
N ARG A 30 4.33 -8.39 -11.32
CA ARG A 30 5.38 -8.25 -10.30
C ARG A 30 5.74 -6.79 -10.01
N LEU A 31 5.79 -5.94 -11.04
CA LEU A 31 6.03 -4.52 -10.84
C LEU A 31 4.92 -3.85 -10.04
N ILE A 32 3.67 -4.21 -10.31
CA ILE A 32 2.50 -3.72 -9.56
C ILE A 32 2.57 -4.19 -8.11
N GLU A 33 2.81 -5.49 -7.87
CA GLU A 33 2.94 -6.05 -6.51
C GLU A 33 4.05 -5.38 -5.71
N ASN A 34 5.22 -5.15 -6.33
CA ASN A 34 6.34 -4.48 -5.68
C ASN A 34 6.00 -3.03 -5.29
N GLU A 35 5.33 -2.30 -6.18
CA GLU A 35 4.94 -0.91 -5.91
C GLU A 35 3.86 -0.82 -4.82
N LEU A 36 2.88 -1.74 -4.83
CA LEU A 36 1.89 -1.84 -3.76
C LEU A 36 2.56 -2.14 -2.42
N THR A 37 3.43 -3.15 -2.38
CA THR A 37 4.19 -3.51 -1.16
C THR A 37 5.00 -2.32 -0.63
N ARG A 38 5.63 -1.54 -1.52
CA ARG A 38 6.38 -0.35 -1.14
C ARG A 38 5.48 0.73 -0.52
N ARG A 39 4.29 0.97 -1.11
CA ARG A 39 3.31 1.94 -0.59
C ARG A 39 2.73 1.48 0.74
N ASP A 40 2.34 0.23 0.84
CA ASP A 40 1.79 -0.36 2.06
C ASP A 40 2.83 -0.35 3.18
N GLY A 41 4.10 -0.65 2.87
CA GLY A 41 5.20 -0.53 3.82
C GLY A 41 5.39 0.90 4.33
N SER A 42 5.25 1.92 3.47
CA SER A 42 5.29 3.32 3.87
C SER A 42 4.13 3.69 4.79
N LEU A 43 2.92 3.19 4.51
CA LEU A 43 1.74 3.43 5.33
C LEU A 43 1.89 2.75 6.70
N ALA A 44 2.30 1.49 6.72
CA ALA A 44 2.57 0.73 7.94
C ALA A 44 3.62 1.43 8.81
N ALA A 45 4.70 1.94 8.20
CA ALA A 45 5.73 2.70 8.91
C ALA A 45 5.16 4.01 9.52
N ALA A 46 4.30 4.72 8.80
CA ALA A 46 3.64 5.92 9.31
C ALA A 46 2.72 5.60 10.49
N CYS A 47 1.93 4.52 10.41
CA CYS A 47 1.09 4.06 11.53
C CYS A 47 1.93 3.66 12.74
N LEU A 48 3.04 2.94 12.54
CA LEU A 48 3.96 2.58 13.63
C LEU A 48 4.60 3.81 14.28
N ALA A 49 4.90 4.86 13.52
CA ALA A 49 5.41 6.10 14.06
C ALA A 49 4.36 6.84 14.88
N ALA A 50 3.12 6.93 14.37
CA ALA A 50 2.00 7.54 15.09
C ALA A 50 1.68 6.80 16.39
N ASN A 51 1.69 5.46 16.38
CA ASN A 51 1.43 4.65 17.58
C ASN A 51 2.57 4.67 18.61
N ARG A 52 3.76 5.18 18.25
CA ARG A 52 4.84 5.44 19.21
C ARG A 52 4.76 6.82 19.84
N ASP A 53 3.93 7.70 19.28
CA ASP A 53 3.65 8.98 19.90
C ASP A 53 2.76 8.74 21.13
N GLU A 54 3.19 9.21 22.28
CA GLU A 54 2.43 9.08 23.52
C GLU A 54 1.25 10.07 23.58
N ALA A 55 1.28 11.15 22.79
CA ALA A 55 0.24 12.17 22.85
C ALA A 55 -1.14 11.65 22.39
N PRO A 56 -1.27 10.94 21.24
CA PRO A 56 -2.52 10.28 20.86
C PRO A 56 -2.93 9.17 21.84
N GLN A 57 -1.96 8.46 22.42
CA GLN A 57 -2.23 7.37 23.37
C GLN A 57 -2.94 7.89 24.63
N ARG A 58 -2.50 9.04 25.16
CA ARG A 58 -3.11 9.69 26.33
C ARG A 58 -4.53 10.15 26.05
N GLU A 59 -4.77 10.70 24.86
CA GLU A 59 -6.11 11.09 24.44
C GLU A 59 -7.01 9.85 24.35
N ILE A 60 -6.55 8.76 23.73
CA ILE A 60 -7.30 7.50 23.65
C ILE A 60 -7.62 6.95 25.05
N ASP A 61 -6.66 6.94 25.97
CA ASP A 61 -6.88 6.48 27.34
C ASP A 61 -7.92 7.34 28.08
N GLU A 62 -7.91 8.66 27.86
CA GLU A 62 -8.94 9.58 28.36
C GLU A 62 -10.32 9.26 27.78
N TRP A 63 -10.42 9.04 26.47
CA TRP A 63 -11.67 8.63 25.82
C TRP A 63 -12.17 7.24 26.28
N GLN A 64 -11.27 6.28 26.53
CA GLN A 64 -11.63 4.95 27.03
C GLN A 64 -11.98 4.94 28.52
N SER A 65 -11.63 5.99 29.27
CA SER A 65 -12.00 6.13 30.67
C SER A 65 -13.46 6.56 30.87
N PHE A 66 -14.14 7.00 29.81
CA PHE A 66 -15.57 7.26 29.86
C PHE A 66 -16.33 5.94 29.91
N ASP A 67 -17.11 5.76 30.96
CA ASP A 67 -18.09 4.68 31.06
C ASP A 67 -19.31 5.07 30.21
N ASP A 68 -19.53 4.37 29.10
CA ASP A 68 -20.67 4.61 28.19
C ASP A 68 -22.03 4.26 28.84
N GLY A 69 -22.05 3.83 30.10
CA GLY A 69 -23.27 3.62 30.86
C GLY A 69 -24.14 2.47 30.32
N THR A 70 -23.60 1.66 29.41
CA THR A 70 -24.22 0.42 28.95
C THR A 70 -23.82 -0.75 29.85
N GLY A 71 -24.01 -0.57 31.15
CA GLY A 71 -24.09 -1.68 32.09
C GLY A 71 -25.53 -2.20 32.09
N GLU A 72 -25.71 -3.50 31.90
CA GLU A 72 -26.99 -4.21 32.14
C GLU A 72 -27.53 -3.97 33.56
#